data_AF-A0A2U2C495-F1
#
_entry.id   AF-A0A2U2C495-F1
#
_cell.length_a   1.000
_cell.length_b   1.000
_cell.length_c   1.000
_cell.angle_alpha   90.00
_cell.angle_beta   90.00
_cell.angle_gamma   90.00
#
_symmetry.space_group_name_H-M   'P 1'
#
loop_
_entity.id
_entity.type
_entity.pdbx_description
1 polymer ?
#
loop_
_entity_poly.entity_id
_entity_poly.type
_entity_poly.pdbx_seq_one_letter_code
_entity_poly.pdbx_strand_id
1 'polypeptide(L)' 'MTEHYRIKWARVTVCNRYGCWKERRCIAQRRVSILGFIRFWWPLEDGDWRIDESRCYADIENDMAVRAPLPEPQRVRPEA' A
#
# COMPACT_ATOMS: atom_id res chain seq x y z
N MET A 1 -1.69 2.25 -15.53
CA MET A 1 -1.33 2.35 -14.09
C MET A 1 -2.47 1.72 -13.30
N THR A 2 -2.34 0.48 -12.77
CA THR A 2 -3.17 -0.09 -11.68
C THR A 2 -3.27 -1.63 -11.64
N GLU A 3 -2.70 -2.42 -12.57
CA GLU A 3 -2.91 -3.89 -12.52
C GLU A 3 -2.34 -4.59 -11.27
N HIS A 4 -1.44 -3.92 -10.55
CA HIS A 4 -0.78 -4.42 -9.35
C HIS A 4 -1.38 -3.89 -8.04
N TYR A 5 -2.31 -2.93 -8.06
CA TYR A 5 -2.85 -2.32 -6.85
C TYR A 5 -4.38 -2.33 -6.85
N ARG A 6 -4.98 -2.40 -5.67
CA ARG A 6 -6.43 -2.23 -5.49
C ARG A 6 -6.76 -1.66 -4.12
N ILE A 7 -7.92 -1.04 -4.02
CA ILE A 7 -8.51 -0.66 -2.75
C ILE A 7 -9.63 -1.65 -2.42
N LYS A 8 -9.57 -2.26 -1.23
CA LYS A 8 -10.61 -3.17 -0.74
C LYS A 8 -11.40 -2.48 0.36
N TRP A 9 -12.72 -2.40 0.19
CA TRP A 9 -13.64 -1.96 1.23
C TRP A 9 -14.18 -3.14 2.03
N ALA A 10 -14.28 -3.00 3.36
CA ALA A 10 -14.96 -3.97 4.20
C ALA A 10 -15.56 -3.32 5.46
N ARG A 11 -16.44 -4.05 6.14
CA ARG A 11 -16.88 -3.71 7.49
C ARG A 11 -15.93 -4.33 8.50
N VAL A 12 -15.26 -3.50 9.29
CA VAL A 12 -14.30 -3.94 10.31
C VAL A 12 -14.81 -3.58 11.69
N THR A 13 -14.43 -4.38 12.69
CA THR A 13 -14.67 -4.03 14.08
C THR A 13 -13.62 -3.04 14.52
N VAL A 14 -14.04 -1.89 15.02
CA VAL A 14 -13.17 -0.89 15.64
C VAL A 14 -13.55 -0.84 17.11
N CYS A 15 -12.56 -0.92 17.98
CA CYS A 15 -12.73 -0.85 19.42
C CYS A 15 -11.97 0.35 19.98
N ASN A 16 -12.57 1.07 20.92
CA ASN A 16 -11.90 2.05 21.74
C ASN A 16 -12.13 1.74 23.23
N ARG A 17 -11.74 2.65 24.13
CA ARG A 17 -11.93 2.46 25.58
C ARG A 17 -13.40 2.42 26.04
N TYR A 18 -14.35 2.84 25.21
CA TYR A 18 -15.77 2.97 25.53
C TYR A 18 -16.65 1.90 24.89
N GLY A 19 -16.18 1.24 23.83
CA GLY A 19 -16.92 0.17 23.17
C GLY A 19 -16.34 -0.24 21.82
N CYS A 20 -17.03 -1.18 21.17
CA CYS A 20 -16.69 -1.65 19.83
C CYS A 20 -17.90 -1.49 18.89
N TRP A 21 -17.65 -1.05 17.66
CA TRP A 21 -18.67 -0.97 16.62
C TRP A 21 -18.12 -1.45 15.28
N LYS A 22 -19.02 -1.76 14.35
CA LYS A 22 -18.68 -2.09 12.97
C LYS A 22 -18.67 -0.81 12.14
N GLU A 23 -17.55 -0.51 11.51
CA GLU A 23 -17.39 0.65 10.64
C GLU A 23 -16.93 0.19 9.25
N ARG A 24 -17.36 0.90 8.19
CA ARG A 24 -16.87 0.66 6.83
C ARG A 24 -15.52 1.35 6.68
N ARG A 25 -14.50 0.58 6.32
CA ARG A 25 -13.13 1.06 6.09
C ARG A 25 -12.54 0.50 4.80
N CYS A 26 -11.53 1.16 4.27
CA CYS A 26 -10.76 0.68 3.12
C CYS A 26 -9.38 0.22 3.55
N ILE A 27 -8.78 -0.66 2.74
CA ILE A 27 -7.37 -1.02 2.84
C ILE A 27 -6.78 -1.07 1.44
N ALA A 28 -5.63 -0.44 1.26
CA ALA A 28 -4.87 -0.51 0.04
C ALA A 28 -4.12 -1.85 -0.02
N GLN A 29 -4.13 -2.51 -1.18
CA GLN A 29 -3.49 -3.81 -1.37
C GLN A 29 -2.66 -3.85 -2.65
N ARG A 30 -1.52 -4.54 -2.60
CA ARG A 30 -0.69 -4.85 -3.77
C ARG A 30 -0.77 -6.32 -4.13
N ARG A 31 -0.75 -6.61 -5.42
CA ARG A 31 -0.59 -7.94 -5.97
C ARG A 31 0.86 -8.37 -5.83
N VAL A 32 1.10 -9.44 -5.09
CA VAL A 32 2.43 -10.02 -4.88
C VAL A 32 2.43 -11.49 -5.32
N SER A 33 3.60 -11.99 -5.70
CA SER A 33 3.82 -13.40 -6.00
C SER A 33 4.76 -14.02 -4.98
N ILE A 34 4.33 -15.11 -4.36
CA ILE A 34 5.22 -16.00 -3.59
C ILE A 34 5.64 -17.15 -4.50
N LEU A 35 6.94 -17.48 -4.47
CA LEU A 35 7.55 -18.58 -5.22
C LEU A 35 7.29 -18.56 -6.74
N GLY A 36 7.03 -17.39 -7.34
CA GLY A 36 6.84 -17.25 -8.79
C GLY A 36 5.47 -17.67 -9.33
N PHE A 37 4.62 -18.35 -8.56
CA PHE A 37 3.34 -18.90 -9.07
C PHE A 37 2.11 -18.49 -8.26
N ILE A 38 2.24 -18.27 -6.94
CA ILE A 38 1.09 -17.97 -6.07
C ILE A 38 0.88 -16.46 -6.02
N ARG A 39 -0.16 -15.97 -6.69
CA ARG A 39 -0.54 -14.55 -6.70
C ARG A 39 -1.61 -14.27 -5.65
N PHE A 40 -1.36 -13.33 -4.76
CA PHE A 40 -2.37 -12.87 -3.79
C PHE A 40 -2.25 -11.36 -3.57
N TRP A 41 -3.26 -10.81 -2.91
CA TRP A 41 -3.34 -9.40 -2.56
C TRP A 41 -2.87 -9.21 -1.13
N TRP A 42 -1.72 -8.58 -0.98
CA TRP A 42 -1.12 -8.25 0.31
C TRP A 42 -1.48 -6.81 0.69
N PRO A 43 -1.85 -6.54 1.95
CA PRO A 43 -2.11 -5.17 2.38
C PRO A 43 -0.84 -4.31 2.30
N LEU A 44 -1.01 -3.05 1.91
CA LEU A 44 0.03 -2.01 2.02
C LEU A 44 0.06 -1.46 3.45
N GLU A 45 1.19 -0.84 3.83
CA GLU A 45 1.49 -0.19 5.13
C GLU A 45 0.81 -0.78 6.38
N ASP A 46 1.57 -1.52 7.20
CA ASP A 46 1.18 -2.09 8.50
C ASP A 46 -0.12 -2.92 8.56
N GLY A 47 -0.85 -3.08 7.44
CA GLY A 47 -2.11 -3.81 7.40
C GLY A 47 -3.31 -3.00 7.92
N ASP A 48 -3.20 -1.69 8.03
CA ASP A 48 -4.20 -0.86 8.69
C ASP A 48 -5.40 -0.50 7.81
N TRP A 49 -6.58 -0.53 8.42
CA TRP A 49 -7.83 -0.12 7.78
C TRP A 49 -8.02 1.40 7.89
N ARG A 50 -8.06 2.09 6.75
CA ARG A 50 -8.28 3.55 6.63
C ARG A 50 -9.76 3.89 6.56
N ILE A 51 -10.12 5.08 7.03
CA ILE A 51 -11.52 5.55 7.05
C ILE A 51 -11.92 6.06 5.65
N ASP A 52 -10.99 6.71 4.95
CA ASP A 52 -11.23 7.39 3.68
C ASP A 52 -10.38 6.82 2.53
N GLU A 53 -10.90 6.96 1.31
CA GLU A 53 -10.26 6.46 0.10
C GLU A 53 -8.97 7.23 -0.23
N SER A 54 -8.92 8.53 0.08
CA SER A 54 -7.73 9.36 -0.19
C SER A 54 -6.49 8.86 0.52
N ARG A 55 -6.61 8.40 1.77
CA ARG A 55 -5.51 7.75 2.49
C ARG A 55 -5.10 6.44 1.83
N CYS A 56 -6.07 5.63 1.39
CA CYS A 56 -5.79 4.40 0.65
C CYS A 56 -5.03 4.69 -0.68
N TYR A 57 -5.31 5.81 -1.37
CA TYR A 57 -4.51 6.24 -2.52
C TYR A 57 -3.12 6.72 -2.12
N ALA A 58 -2.99 7.49 -1.04
CA ALA A 58 -1.69 7.93 -0.53
C ALA A 58 -0.79 6.74 -0.16
N ASP A 59 -1.35 5.68 0.43
CA ASP A 59 -0.64 4.43 0.73
C ASP A 59 -0.09 3.77 -0.56
N ILE A 60 -0.87 3.81 -1.66
CA ILE A 60 -0.45 3.29 -2.98
C ILE A 60 0.66 4.16 -3.56
N GLU A 61 0.49 5.48 -3.54
CA GLU A 61 1.49 6.42 -4.06
C GLU A 61 2.81 6.29 -3.31
N ASN A 62 2.77 6.11 -1.98
CA ASN A 62 3.96 5.89 -1.17
C ASN A 62 4.68 4.57 -1.53
N ASP A 63 3.96 3.44 -1.62
CA ASP A 63 4.58 2.16 -2.03
C ASP A 63 5.15 2.24 -3.46
N MET A 64 4.48 2.97 -4.37
CA MET A 64 5.00 3.23 -5.71
C MET A 64 6.29 4.06 -5.68
N ALA A 65 6.35 5.11 -4.85
CA ALA A 65 7.54 5.95 -4.72
C ALA A 65 8.72 5.18 -4.11
N VAL A 66 8.48 4.37 -3.07
CA VAL A 66 9.51 3.52 -2.44
C VAL A 66 10.07 2.47 -3.42
N ARG A 67 9.24 1.99 -4.34
CA ARG A 67 9.61 1.00 -5.36
C ARG A 67 10.11 1.61 -6.66
N ALA A 68 10.08 2.93 -6.79
CA ALA A 68 10.59 3.58 -7.96
C ALA A 68 12.08 3.21 -8.13
N PRO A 69 12.52 2.95 -9.37
CA PRO A 69 13.94 2.72 -9.62
C PRO A 69 14.72 3.92 -9.08
N LEU A 70 15.85 3.64 -8.42
CA LEU A 70 16.75 4.70 -8.00
C LEU A 70 17.17 5.51 -9.24
N PRO A 71 17.29 6.85 -9.12
CA PRO A 71 17.86 7.63 -10.20
C PRO A 71 19.23 7.06 -10.56
N GLU A 72 19.57 7.03 -11.85
CA GLU A 72 20.86 6.54 -12.30
C GLU A 72 21.98 7.23 -11.52
N PRO A 73 23.01 6.50 -11.05
CA PRO A 73 24.14 7.11 -10.39
C PRO A 73 24.73 8.14 -11.35
N GLN A 74 24.66 9.42 -10.99
CA GLN A 74 25.35 10.47 -11.72
C GLN A 74 26.84 10.10 -11.68
N ARG A 75 27.38 9.68 -12.83
CA ARG A 75 28.82 9.45 -12.97
C ARG A 75 29.50 10.80 -12.81
N VAL A 76 29.91 11.13 -11.59
CA VAL A 76 30.81 12.26 -11.34
C VAL A 76 32.10 11.92 -12.06
N ARG A 77 32.37 12.59 -13.18
CA ARG A 77 33.69 12.50 -13.81
C ARG A 77 34.68 13.15 -12.85
N PRO A 78 35.78 12.49 -12.47
CA PRO A 78 36.85 13.20 -11.81
C PRO A 78 37.34 14.30 -12.76
N GLU A 79 37.47 15.52 -12.26
CA GLU A 79 38.14 16.61 -12.97
C GLU A 79 39.59 16.18 -13.21
N ALA A 80 40.06 16.40 -14.44
CA ALA A 80 41.40 16.03 -14.90
C ALA A 80 42.47 17.03 -14.41
#